data_AF-A0A3P6T6D0-F1
#
_entry.id   AF-A0A3P6T6D0-F1
#
_cell.length_a   1.000
_cell.length_b   1.000
_cell.length_c   1.000
_cell.angle_alpha   90.00
_cell.angle_beta   90.00
_cell.angle_gamma   90.00
#
_symmetry.space_group_name_H-M   'P 1'
#
loop_
_entity.id
_entity.type
_entity.pdbx_description
1 polymer ?
#
loop_
_entity_poly.entity_id
_entity_poly.type
_entity_poly.pdbx_seq_one_letter_code
_entity_poly.pdbx_strand_id
1 'polypeptide(L)'
;MLKSWNAHYEKVYRSCVRAGPDRCMALHYEQLVLRPRESMRKVLQFLNLPWDEVVLNHEKSVDDLVLVKKEKSTNQVVYPIYTNALTDWAKDKAVMTPELLREMQSLPMLREFGYSEVGMPPNYGFPEPEVLKKSASLQKSADFKKLFHELV
;
A
#
# COMPACT_ATOMS: atom_id res chain seq x y z
N MET A 1 5.24 -1.49 19.23
CA MET A 1 5.23 -1.87 17.80
C MET A 1 5.48 -0.66 16.90
N LEU A 2 4.71 0.43 17.05
CA LEU A 2 4.86 1.64 16.23
C LEU A 2 6.20 2.39 16.43
N LYS A 3 6.70 2.48 17.66
CA LYS A 3 8.06 3.02 17.92
C LYS A 3 9.15 2.24 17.17
N SER A 4 9.03 0.92 17.11
CA SER A 4 9.97 0.06 16.36
C SER A 4 9.85 0.28 14.85
N TRP A 5 8.62 0.43 14.34
CA TRP A 5 8.37 0.83 12.95
C TRP A 5 9.04 2.18 12.64
N ASN A 6 8.84 3.19 13.49
CA ASN A 6 9.42 4.51 13.31
C ASN A 6 10.95 4.46 13.27
N ALA A 7 11.58 3.82 14.26
CA ALA A 7 13.03 3.70 14.34
C ALA A 7 13.63 2.88 13.17
N HIS A 8 12.89 1.91 12.64
CA HIS A 8 13.32 1.15 11.47
C HIS A 8 13.27 2.01 10.21
N TYR A 9 12.13 2.65 9.93
CA TYR A 9 11.94 3.42 8.71
C TYR A 9 12.72 4.73 8.69
N GLU A 10 13.05 5.31 9.83
CA GLU A 10 14.03 6.41 9.91
C GLU A 10 15.37 6.00 9.31
N LYS A 11 15.89 4.82 9.68
CA LYS A 11 17.17 4.30 9.16
C LYS A 11 17.10 3.94 7.69
N VAL A 12 16.01 3.29 7.26
CA VAL A 12 15.78 2.91 5.85
C VAL A 12 15.70 4.16 4.99
N TYR A 13 14.85 5.13 5.35
CA TYR A 13 14.66 6.36 4.60
C TYR A 13 15.93 7.20 4.55
N ARG A 14 16.64 7.37 5.67
CA ARG A 14 17.94 8.06 5.68
C ARG A 14 18.97 7.39 4.78
N SER A 15 18.93 6.06 4.67
CA SER A 15 19.84 5.33 3.77
C SER A 15 19.43 5.51 2.30
N CYS A 16 18.13 5.53 2.01
CA CYS A 16 17.59 5.86 0.69
C CYS A 16 18.00 7.26 0.24
N VAL A 17 17.78 8.28 1.07
CA VAL A 17 18.17 9.68 0.81
C VAL A 17 19.68 9.81 0.58
N ARG A 18 20.50 9.14 1.41
CA ARG A 18 21.97 9.14 1.24
C ARG A 18 22.43 8.45 -0.04
N ALA A 19 21.72 7.43 -0.51
CA ALA A 19 22.04 6.75 -1.77
C ALA A 19 21.79 7.67 -2.99
N GLY A 20 20.92 8.67 -2.84
CA GLY A 20 20.59 9.64 -3.88
C GLY A 20 19.42 9.19 -4.78
N PRO A 21 18.81 10.16 -5.50
CA PRO A 21 17.58 9.94 -6.24
C PRO A 21 17.73 9.01 -7.45
N ASP A 22 18.96 8.79 -7.94
CA ASP A 22 19.24 7.84 -9.04
C ASP A 22 19.40 6.40 -8.55
N ARG A 23 19.45 6.18 -7.22
CA ARG A 23 19.72 4.86 -6.62
C ARG A 23 18.62 4.38 -5.69
N CYS A 24 17.81 5.28 -5.16
CA CYS A 24 16.69 4.91 -4.33
C CYS A 24 15.51 5.86 -4.53
N MET A 25 14.33 5.27 -4.71
CA MET A 25 13.07 5.98 -4.85
C MET A 25 12.11 5.50 -3.76
N ALA A 26 11.63 6.44 -2.93
CA ALA A 26 10.55 6.16 -2.00
C ALA A 26 9.21 6.16 -2.75
N LEU A 27 8.38 5.15 -2.50
CA LEU A 27 7.07 4.99 -3.12
C LEU A 27 6.00 4.83 -2.04
N HIS A 28 5.01 5.71 -2.04
CA HIS A 28 3.86 5.59 -1.14
C HIS A 28 2.92 4.50 -1.64
N TYR A 29 2.64 3.53 -0.79
CA TYR A 29 1.72 2.43 -1.10
C TYR A 29 0.34 2.95 -1.54
N GLU A 30 -0.17 3.98 -0.85
CA GLU A 30 -1.49 4.52 -1.13
C GLU A 30 -1.54 5.18 -2.50
N GLN A 31 -0.48 5.88 -2.90
CA GLN A 31 -0.38 6.45 -4.25
C GLN A 31 -0.22 5.36 -5.32
N LEU A 32 0.51 4.29 -5.02
CA LEU A 32 0.62 3.14 -5.92
C LEU A 32 -0.74 2.46 -6.14
N VAL A 33 -1.52 2.27 -5.08
CA VAL A 33 -2.85 1.66 -5.17
C VAL A 33 -3.86 2.58 -5.84
N LEU A 34 -3.87 3.87 -5.50
CA LEU A 34 -4.81 4.83 -6.06
C LEU A 34 -4.48 5.18 -7.51
N ARG A 35 -3.20 5.38 -7.82
CA ARG A 35 -2.70 5.86 -9.12
C ARG A 35 -1.65 4.89 -9.69
N PRO A 36 -2.00 3.62 -9.95
CA PRO A 36 -1.01 2.61 -10.32
C PRO A 36 -0.34 2.91 -11.65
N ARG A 37 -1.07 3.44 -12.65
CA ARG A 37 -0.47 3.78 -13.95
C ARG A 37 0.54 4.91 -13.82
N GLU A 38 0.19 5.98 -13.10
CA GLU A 38 1.12 7.08 -12.85
C GLU A 38 2.33 6.64 -12.03
N SER A 39 2.10 5.86 -10.98
CA SER A 39 3.15 5.36 -10.09
C SER A 39 4.10 4.42 -10.82
N MET A 40 3.58 3.44 -11.58
CA MET A 40 4.40 2.49 -12.31
C MET A 40 5.16 3.12 -13.46
N ARG A 41 4.64 4.16 -14.11
CA ARG A 41 5.42 4.94 -15.10
C ARG A 41 6.66 5.56 -14.46
N LYS A 42 6.52 6.17 -13.28
CA LYS A 42 7.66 6.73 -12.52
C LYS A 42 8.64 5.64 -12.11
N VAL A 43 8.15 4.49 -11.62
CA VAL A 43 8.97 3.34 -11.22
C VAL A 43 9.79 2.81 -12.40
N LEU A 44 9.15 2.52 -13.54
CA LEU A 44 9.84 1.98 -14.71
C LEU A 44 10.83 2.98 -15.31
N GLN A 45 10.47 4.27 -15.32
CA GLN A 45 11.40 5.33 -15.73
C GLN A 45 12.63 5.39 -14.81
N PHE A 46 12.43 5.33 -13.49
CA PHE A 46 13.52 5.29 -12.51
C PHE A 46 14.44 4.07 -12.72
N LEU A 47 13.87 2.91 -13.06
CA LEU A 47 14.61 1.68 -13.36
C LEU A 47 15.17 1.61 -14.79
N ASN A 48 14.93 2.63 -15.62
CA ASN A 48 15.28 2.65 -17.05
C ASN A 48 14.73 1.43 -17.83
N LEU A 49 13.46 1.09 -17.58
CA LEU A 49 12.73 0.01 -18.25
C LEU A 49 11.62 0.58 -19.14
N PRO A 50 11.32 -0.07 -20.28
CA PRO A 50 10.20 0.35 -21.12
C PRO A 50 8.85 0.14 -20.41
N TRP A 51 7.84 0.91 -20.82
CA TRP A 51 6.47 0.72 -20.34
C TRP A 51 5.86 -0.57 -20.91
N ASP A 52 5.14 -1.30 -20.06
CA ASP A 52 4.28 -2.42 -20.43
C ASP A 52 2.98 -2.38 -19.60
N GLU A 53 1.83 -2.56 -20.24
CA GLU A 53 0.52 -2.58 -19.55
C GLU A 53 0.35 -3.78 -18.60
N VAL A 54 1.19 -4.81 -18.71
CA VAL A 54 1.18 -5.98 -17.81
C VAL A 54 1.36 -5.59 -16.35
N VAL A 55 2.10 -4.51 -16.06
CA VAL A 55 2.36 -4.07 -14.68
C VAL A 55 1.10 -3.63 -13.93
N LEU A 56 0.00 -3.37 -14.65
CA LEU A 56 -1.31 -3.01 -14.07
C LEU A 56 -2.26 -4.20 -13.94
N ASN A 57 -1.83 -5.37 -14.41
CA ASN A 57 -2.63 -6.58 -14.53
C ASN A 57 -1.86 -7.81 -14.02
N HIS A 58 -1.03 -7.63 -12.98
CA HIS A 58 -0.19 -8.68 -12.40
C HIS A 58 -0.96 -9.95 -12.02
N GLU A 59 -2.24 -9.81 -11.64
CA GLU A 59 -3.11 -10.92 -11.29
C GLU A 59 -3.29 -11.94 -12.43
N LYS A 60 -3.10 -11.51 -13.69
CA LYS A 60 -3.24 -12.37 -14.88
C LYS A 60 -2.03 -13.25 -15.14
N SER A 61 -0.91 -12.99 -14.46
CA SER A 61 0.35 -13.72 -14.60
C SER A 61 0.71 -14.49 -13.33
N VAL A 62 -0.21 -14.57 -12.36
CA VAL A 62 -0.01 -15.26 -11.07
C VAL A 62 0.36 -16.73 -11.27
N ASP A 63 -0.24 -17.41 -12.25
CA ASP A 63 0.04 -18.83 -12.52
C ASP A 63 1.47 -19.04 -13.07
N ASP A 64 2.06 -18.02 -13.70
CA ASP A 64 3.43 -18.04 -14.20
C ASP A 64 4.45 -17.69 -13.10
N LEU A 65 3.98 -17.20 -11.94
CA LEU A 65 4.82 -16.79 -10.82
C LEU A 65 4.93 -17.90 -9.77
N VAL A 66 6.15 -18.19 -9.34
CA VAL A 66 6.40 -19.10 -8.20
C VAL A 66 6.10 -18.34 -6.90
N LEU A 67 4.85 -18.32 -6.49
CA LEU A 67 4.43 -17.73 -5.21
C LEU A 67 4.64 -18.72 -4.04
N VAL A 68 5.26 -18.25 -2.97
CA VAL A 68 5.47 -19.06 -1.76
C VAL A 68 4.16 -19.13 -0.98
N LYS A 69 3.52 -20.31 -0.96
CA LYS A 69 2.21 -20.52 -0.32
C LYS A 69 2.14 -20.14 1.16
N LYS A 70 3.28 -20.15 1.88
CA LYS A 70 3.35 -19.81 3.31
C LYS A 70 3.59 -18.33 3.59
N GLU A 71 3.85 -17.52 2.57
CA GLU A 71 4.01 -16.08 2.75
C GLU A 71 2.66 -15.42 3.04
N LYS A 72 2.64 -14.54 4.05
CA LYS A 72 1.41 -13.88 4.53
C LYS A 72 0.77 -12.94 3.49
N SER A 73 1.54 -12.54 2.48
CA SER A 73 1.13 -11.63 1.42
C SER A 73 0.55 -12.36 0.19
N THR A 74 0.68 -13.69 0.14
CA THR A 74 0.32 -14.49 -1.04
C THR A 74 -1.19 -14.49 -1.29
N ASN A 75 -2.02 -14.53 -0.24
CA ASN A 75 -3.47 -14.53 -0.43
C ASN A 75 -4.05 -13.16 -0.81
N GLN A 76 -3.28 -12.07 -0.72
CA GLN A 76 -3.69 -10.74 -1.20
C GLN A 76 -3.20 -10.45 -2.62
N VAL A 77 -1.95 -10.81 -2.95
CA VAL A 77 -1.30 -10.47 -4.23
C VAL A 77 -1.91 -11.17 -5.45
N VAL A 78 -2.70 -12.23 -5.24
CA VAL A 78 -3.40 -12.92 -6.33
C VAL A 78 -4.59 -12.14 -6.89
N TYR A 79 -5.01 -11.06 -6.22
CA TYR A 79 -6.11 -10.22 -6.65
C TYR A 79 -5.60 -8.97 -7.40
N PRO A 80 -6.37 -8.44 -8.39
CA PRO A 80 -6.06 -7.17 -9.01
C PRO A 80 -5.93 -6.04 -7.97
N ILE A 81 -5.21 -4.98 -8.30
CA ILE A 81 -5.04 -3.81 -7.41
C ILE A 81 -6.41 -3.30 -6.92
N TYR A 82 -6.56 -3.17 -5.60
CA TYR A 82 -7.79 -2.81 -4.92
C TYR A 82 -7.56 -1.83 -3.75
N THR A 83 -8.62 -1.13 -3.32
CA THR A 83 -8.52 -0.07 -2.29
C THR A 83 -8.91 -0.46 -0.87
N ASN A 84 -9.50 -1.65 -0.66
CA ASN A 84 -10.08 -2.08 0.62
C ASN A 84 -9.12 -1.97 1.82
N ALA A 85 -7.82 -2.21 1.61
CA ALA A 85 -6.81 -2.20 2.67
C ALA A 85 -6.36 -0.78 3.10
N LEU A 86 -6.62 0.26 2.29
CA LEU A 86 -6.10 1.60 2.54
C LEU A 86 -6.51 2.16 3.90
N THR A 87 -7.79 2.01 4.24
CA THR A 87 -8.38 2.58 5.47
C THR A 87 -8.93 1.52 6.41
N ASP A 88 -8.64 0.24 6.17
CA ASP A 88 -9.18 -0.87 6.98
C ASP A 88 -8.76 -0.77 8.45
N TRP A 89 -7.53 -0.32 8.68
CA TRP A 89 -6.96 -0.06 10.01
C TRP A 89 -7.67 1.05 10.80
N ALA A 90 -8.49 1.87 10.14
CA ALA A 90 -9.20 3.01 10.71
C ALA A 90 -10.72 2.77 10.85
N LYS A 91 -11.23 1.59 10.46
CA LYS A 91 -12.65 1.24 10.59
C LYS A 91 -13.02 0.93 12.04
N ASP A 92 -14.32 0.96 12.35
CA ASP A 92 -14.86 0.75 13.70
C ASP A 92 -14.45 -0.57 14.38
N LYS A 93 -14.13 -1.61 13.59
CA LYS A 93 -13.66 -2.90 14.11
C LYS A 93 -12.16 -2.94 14.41
N ALA A 94 -11.42 -1.91 14.02
CA ALA A 94 -9.98 -1.85 14.24
C ALA A 94 -9.67 -1.49 15.69
N VAL A 95 -8.51 -1.96 16.18
CA VAL A 95 -7.98 -1.63 17.50
C VAL A 95 -7.39 -0.22 17.46
N MET A 96 -8.25 0.80 17.32
CA MET A 96 -7.85 2.20 17.31
C MET A 96 -8.30 2.90 18.59
N THR A 97 -7.41 2.94 19.59
CA THR A 97 -7.67 3.64 20.84
C THR A 97 -7.19 5.10 20.77
N PRO A 98 -7.77 6.02 21.57
CA PRO A 98 -7.25 7.39 21.70
C PRO A 98 -5.76 7.45 22.05
N GLU A 99 -5.27 6.50 22.86
CA GLU A 99 -3.86 6.37 23.23
C GLU A 99 -3.00 6.02 22.02
N LEU A 100 -3.45 5.08 21.20
CA LEU A 100 -2.74 4.67 19.98
C LEU A 100 -2.68 5.83 18.99
N LEU A 101 -3.78 6.58 18.82
CA LEU A 101 -3.81 7.78 17.99
C LEU A 101 -2.81 8.83 18.46
N ARG A 102 -2.73 9.10 19.77
CA ARG A 102 -1.73 10.02 20.33
C ARG A 102 -0.31 9.51 20.11
N GLU A 103 -0.06 8.20 20.25
CA GLU A 103 1.24 7.61 19.94
C GLU A 103 1.59 7.84 18.46
N MET A 104 0.68 7.53 17.52
CA MET A 104 0.88 7.73 16.09
C MET A 104 1.22 9.19 15.76
N GLN A 105 0.46 10.16 16.29
CA GLN A 105 0.70 11.59 16.05
C GLN A 105 2.07 12.07 16.57
N SER A 106 2.65 11.37 17.54
CA SER A 106 3.97 11.70 18.09
C SER A 106 5.15 11.16 17.27
N LEU A 107 4.91 10.28 16.27
CA LEU A 107 5.99 9.62 15.52
C LEU A 107 6.55 10.53 14.42
N PRO A 108 7.85 10.87 14.44
CA PRO A 108 8.46 11.76 13.45
C PRO A 108 8.33 11.26 12.02
N MET A 109 8.46 9.94 11.78
CA MET A 109 8.42 9.40 10.43
C MET A 109 7.03 9.48 9.79
N LEU A 110 5.95 9.45 10.58
CA LEU A 110 4.62 9.70 10.02
C LEU A 110 4.48 11.14 9.52
N ARG A 111 5.10 12.10 10.22
CA ARG A 111 5.13 13.50 9.77
C ARG A 111 6.02 13.68 8.55
N GLU A 112 7.23 13.11 8.57
CA GLU A 112 8.18 13.15 7.46
C GLU A 112 7.56 12.59 6.16
N PHE A 113 6.75 11.55 6.28
CA PHE A 113 6.05 10.94 5.14
C PHE A 113 4.69 11.59 4.81
N GLY A 114 4.31 12.68 5.49
CA GLY A 114 3.07 13.42 5.22
C GLY A 114 1.78 12.77 5.74
N TYR A 115 1.88 11.75 6.60
CA TYR A 115 0.73 11.04 7.16
C TYR A 115 0.13 11.70 8.42
N SER A 116 0.79 12.69 9.02
CA SER A 116 0.25 13.35 10.22
C SER A 116 -0.93 14.29 9.95
N GLU A 117 -1.16 14.65 8.69
CA GLU A 117 -2.13 15.71 8.30
C GLU A 117 -3.35 15.19 7.52
N VAL A 118 -3.41 13.89 7.20
CA VAL A 118 -4.42 13.32 6.30
C VAL A 118 -5.79 13.02 6.95
N GLY A 119 -5.95 13.29 8.24
CA GLY A 119 -7.20 13.06 9.00
C GLY A 119 -7.36 11.61 9.49
N MET A 120 -8.47 11.34 10.21
CA MET A 120 -8.81 10.02 10.74
C MET A 120 -10.32 9.72 10.53
N PRO A 121 -10.69 8.76 9.66
CA PRO A 121 -9.81 7.99 8.78
C PRO A 121 -9.09 8.89 7.76
N PRO A 122 -7.91 8.49 7.29
CA PRO A 122 -7.13 9.28 6.35
C PRO A 122 -7.79 9.36 4.98
N ASN A 123 -7.71 10.53 4.34
CA ASN A 123 -8.03 10.70 2.92
C ASN A 123 -6.74 10.71 2.09
N TYR A 124 -6.44 9.60 1.43
CA TYR A 124 -5.24 9.45 0.61
C TYR A 124 -5.39 9.94 -0.85
N GLY A 125 -6.61 10.34 -1.25
CA GLY A 125 -6.93 10.80 -2.60
C GLY A 125 -7.90 9.89 -3.36
N PHE A 126 -8.02 10.12 -4.67
CA PHE A 126 -9.01 9.47 -5.53
C PHE A 126 -8.37 8.40 -6.43
N PRO A 127 -8.91 7.16 -6.46
CA PRO A 127 -8.37 6.10 -7.29
C PRO A 127 -8.61 6.35 -8.79
N GLU A 128 -7.72 5.86 -9.64
CA GLU A 128 -7.93 5.76 -11.08
C GLU A 128 -9.21 4.95 -11.39
N PRO A 129 -9.96 5.28 -12.46
CA PRO A 129 -11.22 4.60 -12.79
C PRO A 129 -11.10 3.08 -12.92
N GLU A 130 -9.96 2.59 -13.41
CA GLU A 130 -9.69 1.16 -13.56
C GLU A 130 -9.61 0.44 -12.21
N VAL A 131 -8.99 1.08 -11.20
CA VAL A 131 -8.89 0.56 -9.83
C VAL A 131 -10.27 0.51 -9.18
N LEU A 132 -11.10 1.53 -9.38
CA LEU A 132 -12.48 1.53 -8.90
C LEU A 132 -13.28 0.37 -9.48
N LYS A 133 -13.17 0.15 -10.81
CA LYS A 133 -13.84 -0.95 -11.49
C LYS A 133 -13.38 -2.32 -10.97
N LYS A 134 -12.06 -2.53 -10.85
CA LYS A 134 -11.47 -3.77 -10.30
C LYS A 134 -11.92 -4.00 -8.86
N SER A 135 -11.80 -2.99 -7.99
CA SER A 135 -12.22 -3.04 -6.58
C SER A 135 -13.71 -3.37 -6.42
N ALA A 136 -14.58 -2.75 -7.23
CA ALA A 136 -16.02 -3.00 -7.21
C ALA A 136 -16.36 -4.43 -7.66
N SER A 137 -15.64 -4.97 -8.64
CA SER A 137 -15.82 -6.34 -9.09
C SER A 137 -15.46 -7.37 -8.01
N LEU A 138 -14.42 -7.08 -7.22
CA LEU A 138 -13.95 -7.93 -6.14
C LEU A 138 -14.96 -8.03 -4.99
N GLN A 139 -15.80 -7.02 -4.79
CA GLN A 139 -16.89 -7.07 -3.79
C GLN A 139 -17.97 -8.11 -4.12
N LYS A 140 -17.90 -8.78 -5.26
CA LYS A 140 -18.78 -9.92 -5.58
C LYS A 140 -18.18 -11.27 -5.17
N SER A 141 -16.87 -11.33 -4.94
CA SER A 141 -16.17 -12.54 -4.53
C SER A 141 -16.32 -12.79 -3.03
N ALA A 142 -16.82 -13.97 -2.67
CA ALA A 142 -16.93 -14.38 -1.27
C ALA A 142 -15.54 -14.58 -0.64
N ASP A 143 -14.59 -15.14 -1.40
CA ASP A 143 -13.24 -15.39 -0.89
C ASP A 143 -12.45 -14.10 -0.69
N PHE A 144 -12.62 -13.12 -1.57
CA PHE A 144 -12.04 -11.80 -1.36
C PHE A 144 -12.59 -11.13 -0.10
N LYS A 145 -13.89 -11.25 0.16
CA LYS A 145 -14.49 -10.69 1.38
C LYS A 145 -13.90 -11.31 2.65
N LYS A 146 -13.62 -12.61 2.67
CA LYS A 146 -13.02 -13.27 3.85
C LYS A 146 -11.72 -12.59 4.29
N LEU A 147 -10.90 -12.08 3.34
CA LEU A 147 -9.65 -11.36 3.66
C LEU A 147 -9.84 -10.16 4.60
N PHE A 148 -11.00 -9.50 4.56
CA PHE A 148 -11.28 -8.30 5.36
C PHE A 148 -12.34 -8.54 6.44
N HIS A 149 -12.97 -9.72 6.44
CA HIS A 149 -14.01 -10.10 7.39
C HIS A 149 -13.51 -11.07 8.47
N GLU A 150 -12.32 -11.66 8.31
CA GLU A 150 -11.69 -12.57 9.29
C GLU A 150 -10.90 -11.86 10.42
N LEU A 151 -11.28 -10.63 10.77
CA LEU A 151 -10.81 -10.00 12.00
C LEU A 151 -11.96 -9.92 13.02
N VAL A 152 -12.20 -11.07 13.64
CA VAL A 152 -12.38 -11.40 15.09
C VAL A 152 -13.17 -12.71 15.17
#